data_AF-A0AAW3ZGM7-F1
#
_entry.id   AF-A0AAW3ZGM7-F1
#
_cell.length_a   1.000
_cell.length_b   1.000
_cell.length_c   1.000
_cell.angle_alpha   90.00
_cell.angle_beta   90.00
_cell.angle_gamma   90.00
#
_symmetry.space_group_name_H-M   'P 1'
#
loop_
_entity.id
_entity.type
_entity.pdbx_description
1 polymer ?
#
loop_
_entity_poly.entity_id
_entity_poly.type
_entity_poly.pdbx_seq_one_letter_code
_entity_poly.pdbx_strand_id
1 'polypeptide(L)'
;MGTPTPCQYCDTVAYDLSELSEQEWQLLVKALAEHDSIWCAIGLLRMCLGIDEDDARTTAEHLVSCCRSWRFDAHQQRVLTAIDQAFAHCPRPEHFTDIDCCDECREHHATLDRSTRANLARTDLGTSGWSPLSFINGPGLQYYLPSFVRWALTPDLLRGGDIAELLLTRLAHSDQDVPLDPAQRSALLASLPLLAQAGGVGVECLVKAQGALASAMAPAGVCLDPPNQ
;
A
#
# COMPACT_ATOMS: atom_id res chain seq x y z
N MET A 1 2.76 -6.19 -31.47
CA MET A 1 3.50 -6.33 -30.20
C MET A 1 3.69 -4.93 -29.67
N GLY A 2 3.21 -4.67 -28.45
CA GLY A 2 3.52 -3.43 -27.74
C GLY A 2 5.03 -3.23 -27.62
N THR A 3 5.48 -2.00 -27.41
CA THR A 3 6.89 -1.72 -27.11
C THR A 3 7.01 -1.59 -25.59
N PRO A 4 8.01 -2.21 -24.93
CA PRO A 4 8.17 -2.04 -23.50
C PRO A 4 8.50 -0.58 -23.20
N THR A 5 7.95 -0.06 -22.11
CA THR A 5 8.13 1.33 -21.68
C THR A 5 8.68 1.38 -20.27
N PRO A 6 9.55 2.35 -19.94
CA PRO A 6 10.02 2.53 -18.58
C PRO A 6 8.86 2.91 -17.66
N CYS A 7 8.76 2.23 -16.52
CA CYS A 7 7.83 2.59 -15.46
C CYS A 7 8.21 3.96 -14.89
N GLN A 8 7.26 4.90 -14.89
CA GLN A 8 7.48 6.27 -14.38
C GLN A 8 7.80 6.37 -12.88
N TYR A 9 7.81 5.25 -12.15
CA TYR A 9 7.98 5.21 -10.69
C TYR A 9 9.21 4.43 -10.21
N CYS A 10 9.62 3.40 -10.95
CA CYS A 10 10.75 2.55 -10.60
C CYS A 10 11.74 2.33 -11.75
N ASP A 11 11.53 2.97 -12.90
CA ASP A 11 12.33 2.89 -14.12
C ASP A 11 12.45 1.50 -14.77
N THR A 12 11.84 0.46 -14.19
CA THR A 12 11.76 -0.87 -14.80
C THR A 12 11.10 -0.78 -16.17
N VAL A 13 11.79 -1.26 -17.21
CA VAL A 13 11.28 -1.32 -18.58
C VAL A 13 10.45 -2.59 -18.71
N ALA A 14 9.13 -2.44 -18.86
CA ALA A 14 8.18 -3.55 -18.91
C ALA A 14 7.08 -3.29 -19.95
N TYR A 15 6.36 -4.33 -20.33
CA TYR A 15 5.25 -4.22 -21.27
C TYR A 15 4.00 -3.64 -20.60
N ASP A 16 3.24 -2.85 -21.36
CA ASP A 16 1.94 -2.38 -20.94
C ASP A 16 0.93 -3.54 -20.90
N LEU A 17 0.25 -3.67 -19.76
CA LEU A 17 -0.73 -4.73 -19.50
C LEU A 17 -2.17 -4.27 -19.76
N SER A 18 -2.33 -3.06 -20.30
CA SER A 18 -3.63 -2.55 -20.78
C SER A 18 -4.18 -3.37 -21.95
N GLU A 19 -3.32 -4.08 -22.70
CA GLU A 19 -3.71 -4.96 -23.80
C GLU A 19 -4.37 -6.26 -23.33
N LEU A 20 -4.18 -6.68 -22.07
CA LEU A 20 -4.80 -7.89 -21.54
C LEU A 20 -6.31 -7.69 -21.34
N SER A 21 -7.11 -8.66 -21.79
CA SER A 21 -8.52 -8.74 -21.43
C SER A 21 -8.70 -8.90 -19.91
N GLU A 22 -9.91 -8.64 -19.41
CA GLU A 22 -10.19 -8.82 -17.99
C GLU A 22 -9.98 -10.28 -17.54
N GLN A 23 -10.34 -11.25 -18.38
CA GLN A 23 -10.14 -12.66 -18.05
C GLN A 23 -8.65 -13.02 -17.97
N GLU A 24 -7.83 -12.54 -18.90
CA GLU A 24 -6.38 -12.76 -18.89
C GLU A 24 -5.71 -12.08 -17.69
N TRP A 25 -6.15 -10.86 -17.36
CA TRP A 25 -5.69 -10.16 -16.16
C TRP A 25 -5.98 -10.98 -14.89
N GLN A 26 -7.22 -11.48 -14.71
CA GLN A 26 -7.57 -12.29 -13.55
C GLN A 26 -6.77 -13.60 -13.47
N LEU A 27 -6.48 -14.24 -14.61
CA LEU A 27 -5.61 -15.43 -14.65
C LEU A 27 -4.17 -15.09 -14.27
N LEU A 28 -3.63 -13.97 -14.74
CA LEU A 28 -2.30 -13.49 -14.40
C LEU A 28 -2.20 -13.19 -12.90
N VAL A 29 -3.17 -12.47 -12.35
CA VAL A 29 -3.27 -12.16 -10.91
C VAL A 29 -3.30 -13.45 -10.09
N LYS A 30 -4.12 -14.42 -10.48
CA LYS A 30 -4.18 -15.73 -9.83
C LYS A 30 -2.85 -16.47 -9.91
N ALA A 31 -2.20 -16.47 -11.07
CA ALA A 31 -0.90 -17.12 -11.26
C ALA A 31 0.19 -16.49 -10.39
N LEU A 32 0.17 -15.17 -10.18
CA LEU A 32 1.10 -14.50 -9.28
C LEU A 32 0.83 -14.81 -7.80
N ALA A 33 -0.44 -14.93 -7.41
CA ALA A 33 -0.85 -15.23 -6.03
C ALA A 33 -0.59 -16.69 -5.62
N GLU A 34 -0.60 -17.62 -6.56
CA GLU A 34 -0.22 -19.02 -6.30
C GLU A 34 1.31 -19.14 -6.16
N HIS A 35 1.77 -19.47 -4.95
CA HIS A 35 3.20 -19.61 -4.65
C HIS A 35 3.93 -20.57 -5.61
N ASP A 36 5.18 -20.25 -5.95
CA ASP A 36 6.06 -20.94 -6.92
C ASP A 36 5.64 -20.86 -8.41
N SER A 37 4.63 -20.04 -8.72
CA SER A 37 3.99 -20.00 -10.04
C SER A 37 4.34 -18.74 -10.86
N ILE A 38 5.42 -18.02 -10.52
CA ILE A 38 5.92 -16.92 -11.39
C ILE A 38 6.16 -17.41 -12.83
N TRP A 39 6.53 -18.68 -12.99
CA TRP A 39 6.64 -19.34 -14.30
C TRP A 39 5.32 -19.45 -15.06
N CYS A 40 4.18 -19.66 -14.38
CA CYS A 40 2.87 -19.61 -15.04
C CYS A 40 2.51 -18.18 -15.44
N ALA A 41 2.82 -17.18 -14.61
CA ALA A 41 2.64 -15.77 -14.98
C ALA A 41 3.48 -15.41 -16.22
N ILE A 42 4.75 -15.84 -16.27
CA ILE A 42 5.64 -15.68 -17.43
C ILE A 42 5.04 -16.37 -18.66
N GLY A 43 4.58 -17.62 -18.54
CA GLY A 43 3.97 -18.35 -19.64
C GLY A 43 2.71 -17.68 -20.20
N LEU A 44 1.85 -17.18 -19.31
CA LEU A 44 0.65 -16.41 -19.69
C LEU A 44 1.02 -15.12 -20.41
N LEU A 45 1.99 -14.34 -19.91
CA LEU A 45 2.44 -13.11 -20.54
C LEU A 45 3.01 -13.36 -21.95
N ARG A 46 3.83 -14.40 -22.12
CA ARG A 46 4.34 -14.80 -23.44
C ARG A 46 3.20 -15.14 -24.40
N MET A 47 2.21 -15.89 -23.94
CA MET A 47 1.07 -16.31 -24.76
C MET A 47 0.17 -15.15 -25.15
N CYS A 48 -0.19 -14.29 -24.19
CA CYS A 48 -1.15 -13.20 -24.40
C CYS A 48 -0.53 -12.00 -25.14
N LEU A 49 0.73 -11.66 -24.85
CA LEU A 49 1.40 -10.49 -25.43
C LEU A 49 2.31 -10.83 -26.62
N GLY A 50 2.62 -12.12 -26.84
CA GLY A 50 3.52 -12.57 -27.90
C GLY A 50 4.98 -12.17 -27.70
N ILE A 51 5.38 -11.94 -26.45
CA ILE A 51 6.72 -11.48 -26.06
C ILE A 51 7.65 -12.66 -25.73
N ASP A 52 8.97 -12.42 -25.70
CA ASP A 52 9.93 -13.44 -25.30
C ASP A 52 9.94 -13.69 -23.78
N GLU A 53 10.72 -14.68 -23.36
CA GLU A 53 10.73 -15.12 -21.97
C GLU A 53 11.39 -14.11 -21.01
N ASP A 54 12.43 -13.41 -21.44
CA ASP A 54 13.15 -12.45 -20.60
C ASP A 54 12.30 -11.19 -20.38
N ASP A 55 11.61 -10.75 -21.43
CA ASP A 55 10.64 -9.66 -21.39
C ASP A 55 9.42 -10.01 -20.51
N ALA A 56 8.90 -11.23 -20.64
CA ALA A 56 7.80 -11.72 -19.80
C ALA A 56 8.22 -11.84 -18.33
N ARG A 57 9.43 -12.31 -18.05
CA ARG A 57 10.00 -12.39 -16.71
C ARG A 57 10.13 -11.01 -16.09
N THR A 58 10.74 -10.07 -16.80
CA THR A 58 10.90 -8.68 -16.33
C THR A 58 9.54 -8.04 -16.05
N THR A 59 8.54 -8.28 -16.91
CA THR A 59 7.17 -7.77 -16.72
C THR A 59 6.48 -8.40 -15.50
N ALA A 60 6.65 -9.70 -15.26
CA ALA A 60 6.12 -10.37 -14.08
C ALA A 60 6.80 -9.87 -12.79
N GLU A 61 8.13 -9.75 -12.78
CA GLU A 61 8.90 -9.22 -11.65
C GLU A 61 8.54 -7.76 -11.33
N HIS A 62 8.27 -6.96 -12.37
CA HIS A 62 7.77 -5.60 -12.20
C HIS A 62 6.43 -5.57 -11.47
N LEU A 63 5.47 -6.43 -11.85
CA LEU A 63 4.19 -6.55 -11.14
C LEU A 63 4.37 -6.91 -9.66
N VAL A 64 5.27 -7.84 -9.36
CA VAL A 64 5.53 -8.27 -7.97
C VAL A 64 6.18 -7.15 -7.16
N SER A 65 7.04 -6.34 -7.78
CA SER A 65 7.85 -5.34 -7.08
C SER A 65 7.25 -3.94 -7.04
N CYS A 66 6.32 -3.59 -7.94
CA CYS A 66 5.78 -2.24 -8.07
C CYS A 66 4.26 -2.20 -7.90
N CYS A 67 3.76 -1.62 -6.81
CA CYS A 67 2.30 -1.49 -6.61
C CYS A 67 1.61 -0.62 -7.67
N ARG A 68 2.38 0.20 -8.40
CA ARG A 68 1.84 1.13 -9.41
C ARG A 68 1.72 0.50 -10.80
N SER A 69 2.24 -0.71 -11.01
CA SER A 69 1.99 -1.48 -12.23
C SER A 69 0.72 -2.33 -12.17
N TRP A 70 0.05 -2.38 -11.02
CA TRP A 70 -1.22 -3.09 -10.86
C TRP A 70 -2.39 -2.33 -11.49
N ARG A 71 -3.30 -3.07 -12.12
CA ARG A 71 -4.59 -2.54 -12.58
C ARG A 71 -5.56 -2.48 -11.41
N PHE A 72 -6.13 -1.30 -11.21
CA PHE A 72 -7.20 -1.04 -10.27
C PHE A 72 -8.47 -0.70 -11.05
N ASP A 73 -9.63 -1.10 -10.51
CA ASP A 73 -10.90 -0.68 -11.10
C ASP A 73 -11.13 0.83 -10.94
N ALA A 74 -12.17 1.35 -11.60
CA ALA A 74 -12.46 2.79 -11.58
C ALA A 74 -12.74 3.32 -10.17
N HIS A 75 -13.32 2.52 -9.26
CA HIS A 75 -13.59 2.93 -7.89
C HIS A 75 -12.31 2.96 -7.06
N GLN A 76 -11.51 1.90 -7.10
CA GLN A 76 -10.20 1.83 -6.46
C GLN A 76 -9.30 2.98 -6.92
N GLN A 77 -9.24 3.25 -8.22
CA GLN A 77 -8.42 4.34 -8.77
C GLN A 77 -8.85 5.72 -8.25
N ARG A 78 -10.15 5.97 -8.10
CA ARG A 78 -10.65 7.22 -7.50
C ARG A 78 -10.19 7.38 -6.05
N VAL A 79 -10.28 6.31 -5.25
CA VAL A 79 -9.84 6.32 -3.85
C VAL A 79 -8.32 6.53 -3.76
N LEU A 80 -7.54 5.80 -4.55
CA LEU A 80 -6.08 5.96 -4.59
C LEU A 80 -5.64 7.36 -5.03
N THR A 81 -6.38 7.97 -5.97
CA THR A 81 -6.13 9.36 -6.40
C THR A 81 -6.43 10.35 -5.27
N ALA A 82 -7.53 10.17 -4.55
CA ALA A 82 -7.87 11.01 -3.40
C ALA A 82 -6.83 10.89 -2.27
N ILE A 83 -6.30 9.68 -2.03
CA ILE A 83 -5.21 9.47 -1.10
C ILE A 83 -3.94 10.19 -1.56
N ASP A 84 -3.52 10.04 -2.82
CA ASP A 84 -2.33 10.75 -3.31
C ASP A 84 -2.45 12.26 -3.15
N GLN A 85 -3.63 12.82 -3.43
CA GLN A 85 -3.89 14.25 -3.27
C GLN A 85 -3.83 14.68 -1.80
N ALA A 86 -4.51 13.96 -0.90
CA ALA A 86 -4.54 14.30 0.52
C ALA A 86 -3.17 14.22 1.19
N PHE A 87 -2.28 13.35 0.69
CA PHE A 87 -0.94 13.17 1.23
C PHE A 87 0.15 13.85 0.39
N ALA A 88 -0.19 14.58 -0.69
CA ALA A 88 0.79 15.11 -1.65
C ALA A 88 1.90 15.93 -0.97
N HIS A 89 1.53 16.74 0.01
CA HIS A 89 2.41 17.65 0.75
C HIS A 89 2.92 17.09 2.09
N CYS A 90 2.69 15.82 2.38
CA CYS A 90 3.23 15.20 3.59
C CYS A 90 4.76 15.22 3.54
N PRO A 91 5.44 15.84 4.53
CA PRO A 91 6.90 15.85 4.56
C PRO A 91 7.44 14.45 4.78
N ARG A 92 8.63 14.17 4.23
CA ARG A 92 9.39 12.98 4.59
C ARG A 92 10.03 13.20 5.96
N PRO A 93 9.80 12.33 6.96
CA PRO A 93 10.46 12.47 8.26
C PRO A 93 11.94 12.09 8.17
N GLU A 94 12.74 12.57 9.12
CA GLU A 94 14.15 12.18 9.28
C GLU A 94 14.28 10.72 9.72
N HIS A 95 13.38 10.26 10.62
CA HIS A 95 13.35 8.89 11.11
C HIS A 95 11.97 8.26 10.95
N PHE A 96 11.94 7.00 10.50
CA PHE A 96 10.72 6.22 10.30
C PHE A 96 10.36 5.33 11.49
N THR A 97 11.34 5.03 12.36
CA THR A 97 11.19 4.21 13.57
C THR A 97 11.95 4.87 14.72
N ASP A 98 11.93 4.28 15.91
CA ASP A 98 12.84 4.65 17.01
C ASP A 98 14.19 3.93 16.84
N ILE A 99 15.14 4.60 16.18
CA ILE A 99 16.45 4.03 15.82
C ILE A 99 17.32 3.67 17.03
N ASP A 100 17.04 4.25 18.20
CA ASP A 100 17.82 4.01 19.42
C ASP A 100 17.24 2.87 20.26
N CYS A 101 16.05 2.36 19.91
CA CYS A 101 15.37 1.30 20.66
C CYS A 101 16.07 -0.06 20.56
N CYS A 102 16.33 -0.56 19.34
CA CYS A 102 16.96 -1.85 19.08
C CYS A 102 17.48 -1.96 17.64
N ASP A 103 18.22 -3.04 17.36
CA ASP A 103 18.80 -3.33 16.04
C ASP A 103 17.71 -3.48 14.95
N GLU A 104 16.61 -4.15 15.29
CA GLU A 104 15.47 -4.34 14.37
C GLU A 104 14.84 -3.01 13.95
N CYS A 105 14.66 -2.06 14.88
CA CYS A 105 14.15 -0.73 14.53
C CYS A 105 15.11 0.02 13.58
N ARG A 106 16.44 -0.12 13.75
CA ARG A 106 17.42 0.47 12.83
C ARG A 106 17.37 -0.17 11.44
N GLU A 107 17.20 -1.48 11.36
CA GLU A 107 17.05 -2.18 10.07
C GLU A 107 15.77 -1.76 9.34
N HIS A 108 14.65 -1.66 10.05
CA HIS A 108 13.39 -1.15 9.50
C HIS A 108 13.51 0.30 9.03
N HIS A 109 14.19 1.16 9.80
CA HIS A 109 14.47 2.54 9.38
C HIS A 109 15.33 2.56 8.11
N ALA A 110 16.44 1.83 8.07
CA ALA A 110 17.32 1.80 6.90
C ALA A 110 16.61 1.26 5.65
N THR A 111 15.70 0.30 5.81
CA THR A 111 14.86 -0.22 4.73
C THR A 111 13.93 0.86 4.19
N LEU A 112 13.16 1.52 5.07
CA LEU A 112 12.27 2.61 4.67
C LEU A 112 13.02 3.85 4.18
N ASP A 113 14.24 4.10 4.64
CA ASP A 113 15.01 5.26 4.23
C ASP A 113 15.59 5.13 2.81
N ARG A 114 15.88 3.90 2.38
CA ARG A 114 16.33 3.65 0.99
C ARG A 114 15.22 3.81 -0.05
N SER A 115 13.97 3.79 0.39
CA SER A 115 12.80 3.86 -0.49
C SER A 115 12.09 5.22 -0.38
N THR A 116 11.16 5.44 -1.29
CA THR A 116 10.25 6.58 -1.37
C THR A 116 8.83 6.06 -1.58
N ARG A 117 7.83 6.94 -1.52
CA ARG A 117 6.43 6.55 -1.79
C ARG A 117 6.24 5.98 -3.20
N ALA A 118 7.09 6.39 -4.14
CA ALA A 118 6.99 5.99 -5.54
C ALA A 118 7.59 4.61 -5.80
N ASN A 119 8.69 4.25 -5.12
CA ASN A 119 9.48 3.06 -5.39
C ASN A 119 9.55 2.06 -4.22
N LEU A 120 8.72 2.22 -3.18
CA LEU A 120 8.60 1.23 -2.09
C LEU A 120 8.17 -0.13 -2.65
N ALA A 121 9.09 -1.09 -2.64
CA ALA A 121 8.88 -2.40 -3.22
C ALA A 121 8.11 -3.33 -2.26
N ARG A 122 7.49 -4.39 -2.79
CA ARG A 122 6.81 -5.39 -1.95
C ARG A 122 7.77 -6.03 -0.95
N THR A 123 9.00 -6.30 -1.37
CA THR A 123 10.05 -6.90 -0.54
C THR A 123 10.48 -6.00 0.62
N ASP A 124 10.35 -4.68 0.49
CA ASP A 124 10.67 -3.74 1.57
C ASP A 124 9.67 -3.85 2.73
N LEU A 125 8.47 -4.40 2.48
CA LEU A 125 7.42 -4.58 3.48
C LEU A 125 7.59 -5.87 4.29
N GLY A 126 8.50 -6.75 3.85
CA GLY A 126 8.88 -7.97 4.52
C GLY A 126 7.75 -8.99 4.64
N THR A 127 7.67 -9.66 5.79
CA THR A 127 6.69 -10.71 6.12
C THR A 127 5.98 -10.36 7.42
N SER A 128 4.93 -11.09 7.85
CA SER A 128 4.29 -10.83 9.16
C SER A 128 5.25 -10.88 10.33
N GLY A 129 6.30 -11.73 10.25
CA GLY A 129 7.32 -11.85 11.28
C GLY A 129 8.40 -10.77 11.23
N TRP A 130 8.47 -9.99 10.15
CA TRP A 130 9.44 -8.92 9.95
C TRP A 130 8.85 -7.89 8.98
N SER A 131 8.08 -6.93 9.48
CA SER A 131 7.50 -5.86 8.65
C SER A 131 7.79 -4.49 9.26
N PRO A 132 8.35 -3.53 8.48
CA PRO A 132 8.57 -2.18 8.97
C PRO A 132 7.28 -1.49 9.43
N LEU A 133 6.12 -1.88 8.88
CA LEU A 133 4.81 -1.34 9.25
C LEU A 133 4.46 -1.56 10.73
N SER A 134 5.00 -2.61 11.36
CA SER A 134 4.77 -2.90 12.78
C SER A 134 5.52 -1.96 13.73
N PHE A 135 6.64 -1.38 13.28
CA PHE A 135 7.53 -0.54 14.10
C PHE A 135 7.58 0.91 13.64
N ILE A 136 6.84 1.25 12.58
CA ILE A 136 6.83 2.59 12.02
C ILE A 136 6.20 3.58 13.00
N ASN A 137 6.90 4.69 13.23
CA ASN A 137 6.40 5.80 14.03
C ASN A 137 5.29 6.56 13.28
N GLY A 138 4.63 7.49 13.98
CA GLY A 138 3.52 8.26 13.44
C GLY A 138 3.83 9.03 12.14
N PRO A 139 4.87 9.89 12.12
CA PRO A 139 5.29 10.61 10.91
C PRO A 139 5.68 9.70 9.75
N GLY A 140 6.36 8.59 10.03
CA GLY A 140 6.75 7.60 9.04
C GLY A 140 5.54 6.91 8.42
N LEU A 141 4.56 6.54 9.25
CA LEU A 141 3.29 5.99 8.78
C LEU A 141 2.58 6.99 7.89
N GLN A 142 2.44 8.24 8.34
CA GLN A 142 1.80 9.29 7.57
C GLN A 142 2.42 9.44 6.17
N TYR A 143 3.74 9.48 6.10
CA TYR A 143 4.46 9.58 4.83
C TYR A 143 4.16 8.38 3.90
N TYR A 144 4.23 7.15 4.41
CA TYR A 144 4.09 5.94 3.58
C TYR A 144 2.66 5.45 3.37
N LEU A 145 1.65 6.00 4.05
CA LEU A 145 0.25 5.59 3.93
C LEU A 145 -0.25 5.43 2.48
N PRO A 146 0.04 6.35 1.53
CA PRO A 146 -0.36 6.17 0.13
C PRO A 146 0.20 4.90 -0.52
N SER A 147 1.42 4.49 -0.17
CA SER A 147 2.05 3.28 -0.70
C SER A 147 1.51 2.04 0.00
N PHE A 148 1.31 2.09 1.32
CA PHE A 148 0.73 0.98 2.08
C PHE A 148 -0.70 0.68 1.64
N VAL A 149 -1.54 1.69 1.41
CA VAL A 149 -2.90 1.47 0.91
C VAL A 149 -2.87 0.80 -0.46
N ARG A 150 -1.99 1.19 -1.38
CA ARG A 150 -1.86 0.51 -2.68
C ARG A 150 -1.49 -0.95 -2.52
N TRP A 151 -0.45 -1.23 -1.75
CA TRP A 151 0.00 -2.60 -1.49
C TRP A 151 -1.04 -3.45 -0.77
N ALA A 152 -1.85 -2.84 0.09
CA ALA A 152 -2.99 -3.49 0.74
C ALA A 152 -4.14 -3.83 -0.23
N LEU A 153 -4.25 -3.12 -1.37
CA LEU A 153 -5.25 -3.43 -2.40
C LEU A 153 -4.75 -4.40 -3.48
N THR A 154 -3.45 -4.72 -3.50
CA THR A 154 -2.93 -5.80 -4.34
C THR A 154 -3.16 -7.15 -3.67
N PRO A 155 -3.33 -8.24 -4.43
CA PRO A 155 -3.36 -9.60 -3.90
C PRO A 155 -2.16 -9.89 -2.99
N ASP A 156 -2.37 -10.70 -1.96
CA ASP A 156 -1.26 -11.14 -1.12
C ASP A 156 -0.38 -12.14 -1.87
N LEU A 157 0.80 -11.69 -2.27
CA LEU A 157 1.79 -12.51 -2.97
C LEU A 157 2.80 -13.18 -2.03
N LEU A 158 2.85 -12.79 -0.75
CA LEU A 158 3.86 -13.28 0.20
C LEU A 158 3.21 -14.21 1.22
N ARG A 159 3.91 -15.30 1.59
CA ARG A 159 3.41 -16.18 2.66
C ARG A 159 3.44 -15.41 3.97
N GLY A 160 2.25 -15.26 4.55
CA GLY A 160 2.07 -14.91 5.95
C GLY A 160 2.25 -13.44 6.20
N GLY A 161 1.34 -12.60 5.72
CA GLY A 161 1.21 -11.23 6.20
C GLY A 161 0.35 -10.39 5.28
N ASP A 162 -0.95 -10.35 5.59
CA ASP A 162 -1.88 -9.51 4.86
C ASP A 162 -1.60 -8.03 5.18
N ILE A 163 -1.09 -7.30 4.19
CA ILE A 163 -0.76 -5.87 4.34
C ILE A 163 -2.00 -5.06 4.68
N ALA A 164 -3.18 -5.45 4.17
CA ALA A 164 -4.43 -4.78 4.54
C ALA A 164 -4.76 -5.03 6.01
N GLU A 165 -4.56 -6.24 6.53
CA GLU A 165 -4.75 -6.55 7.95
C GLU A 165 -3.78 -5.77 8.84
N LEU A 166 -2.48 -5.76 8.52
CA LEU A 166 -1.48 -5.00 9.27
C LEU A 166 -1.78 -3.50 9.24
N LEU A 167 -2.17 -2.97 8.09
CA LEU A 167 -2.53 -1.56 7.93
C LEU A 167 -3.78 -1.21 8.72
N LEU A 168 -4.84 -2.02 8.64
CA LEU A 168 -6.07 -1.80 9.40
C LEU A 168 -5.83 -1.85 10.91
N THR A 169 -5.00 -2.79 11.37
CA THR A 169 -4.59 -2.88 12.78
C THR A 169 -3.83 -1.63 13.20
N ARG A 170 -2.91 -1.15 12.36
CA ARG A 170 -2.15 0.07 12.65
C ARG A 170 -3.05 1.31 12.69
N LEU A 171 -4.01 1.43 11.77
CA LEU A 171 -4.99 2.51 11.76
C LEU A 171 -5.93 2.45 12.97
N ALA A 172 -6.38 1.27 13.37
CA ALA A 172 -7.20 1.05 14.57
C ALA A 172 -6.51 1.43 15.89
N HIS A 173 -5.18 1.60 15.88
CA HIS A 173 -4.38 1.98 17.04
C HIS A 173 -3.62 3.30 16.81
N SER A 174 -3.98 4.06 15.76
CA SER A 174 -3.23 5.25 15.32
C SER A 174 -3.58 6.55 16.08
N ASP A 175 -4.60 6.53 16.93
CA ASP A 175 -5.22 7.71 17.54
C ASP A 175 -4.30 8.59 18.40
N GLN A 176 -3.08 8.13 18.69
CA GLN A 176 -2.14 8.87 19.54
C GLN A 176 -0.92 9.42 18.81
N ASP A 177 -0.55 8.89 17.64
CA ASP A 177 0.78 9.18 17.06
C ASP A 177 0.78 9.68 15.62
N VAL A 178 -0.29 9.46 14.82
CA VAL A 178 -0.28 9.84 13.41
C VAL A 178 -0.94 11.21 13.21
N PRO A 179 -0.19 12.25 12.80
CA PRO A 179 -0.71 13.62 12.72
C PRO A 179 -1.53 13.84 11.43
N LEU A 180 -2.64 13.11 11.29
CA LEU A 180 -3.51 13.19 10.11
C LEU A 180 -4.40 14.43 10.13
N ASP A 181 -4.37 15.21 9.06
CA ASP A 181 -5.31 16.30 8.82
C ASP A 181 -6.70 15.79 8.38
N PRO A 182 -7.74 16.66 8.34
CA PRO A 182 -9.08 16.24 7.94
C PRO A 182 -9.18 15.65 6.53
N ALA A 183 -8.39 16.13 5.57
CA ALA A 183 -8.42 15.62 4.20
C ALA A 183 -7.81 14.21 4.12
N GLN A 184 -6.70 13.99 4.83
CA GLN A 184 -6.06 12.69 4.96
C GLN A 184 -6.98 11.66 5.62
N ARG A 185 -7.65 12.03 6.71
CA ARG A 185 -8.64 11.17 7.38
C ARG A 185 -9.79 10.81 6.46
N SER A 186 -10.35 11.79 5.76
CA SER A 186 -11.43 11.56 4.80
C SER A 186 -11.03 10.60 3.69
N ALA A 187 -9.83 10.75 3.12
CA ALA A 187 -9.33 9.85 2.08
C ALA A 187 -9.11 8.42 2.61
N LEU A 188 -8.58 8.25 3.82
CA LEU A 188 -8.41 6.94 4.45
C LEU A 188 -9.76 6.27 4.76
N LEU A 189 -10.73 7.01 5.30
CA LEU A 189 -12.09 6.52 5.55
C LEU A 189 -12.73 5.97 4.26
N ALA A 190 -12.53 6.64 3.13
CA ALA A 190 -13.01 6.17 1.83
C ALA A 190 -12.34 4.86 1.35
N SER A 191 -11.14 4.56 1.85
CA SER A 191 -10.42 3.31 1.50
C SER A 191 -10.79 2.11 2.38
N LEU A 192 -11.33 2.33 3.58
CA LEU A 192 -11.62 1.25 4.52
C LEU A 192 -12.48 0.11 3.95
N PRO A 193 -13.56 0.35 3.16
CA PRO A 193 -14.32 -0.74 2.57
C PRO A 193 -13.51 -1.61 1.60
N LEU A 194 -12.61 -0.98 0.83
CA LEU A 194 -11.73 -1.68 -0.11
C LEU A 194 -10.69 -2.52 0.63
N LEU A 195 -10.10 -1.96 1.70
CA LEU A 195 -9.13 -2.66 2.54
C LEU A 195 -9.76 -3.86 3.25
N ALA A 196 -10.99 -3.71 3.75
CA ALA A 196 -11.72 -4.81 4.38
C ALA A 196 -12.04 -5.93 3.40
N GLN A 197 -12.37 -5.59 2.14
CA GLN A 197 -12.60 -6.57 1.09
C GLN A 197 -11.31 -7.30 0.69
N ALA A 198 -10.19 -6.58 0.63
CA ALA A 198 -8.89 -7.15 0.26
C ALA A 198 -8.34 -8.07 1.35
N GLY A 199 -8.44 -7.66 2.62
CA GLY A 199 -7.68 -8.30 3.70
C GLY A 199 -8.36 -9.48 4.41
N GLY A 200 -9.58 -9.85 4.01
CA GLY A 200 -10.38 -10.84 4.73
C GLY A 200 -10.58 -10.52 6.23
N VAL A 201 -10.38 -9.27 6.63
CA VAL A 201 -10.18 -8.87 8.03
C VAL A 201 -11.48 -8.94 8.82
N GLY A 202 -11.35 -9.28 10.10
CA GLY A 202 -12.47 -9.22 11.05
C GLY A 202 -13.10 -7.83 11.12
N VAL A 203 -14.43 -7.78 11.14
CA VAL A 203 -15.26 -6.56 11.24
C VAL A 203 -14.82 -5.65 12.40
N GLU A 204 -14.25 -6.23 13.47
CA GLU A 204 -13.77 -5.48 14.63
C GLU A 204 -12.64 -4.48 14.31
N CYS A 205 -11.61 -4.88 13.55
CA CYS A 205 -10.50 -3.98 13.20
C CYS A 205 -10.97 -2.84 12.30
N LEU A 206 -11.88 -3.14 11.37
CA LEU A 206 -12.51 -2.14 10.51
C LEU A 206 -13.27 -1.09 11.33
N VAL A 207 -14.11 -1.52 12.28
CA VAL A 207 -14.89 -0.62 13.14
C VAL A 207 -13.97 0.25 13.99
N LYS A 208 -12.91 -0.33 14.57
CA LYS A 208 -11.92 0.44 15.34
C LYS A 208 -11.19 1.48 14.49
N ALA A 209 -10.71 1.09 13.30
CA ALA A 209 -10.06 2.00 12.37
C ALA A 209 -11.01 3.14 11.92
N GLN A 210 -12.28 2.84 11.69
CA GLN A 210 -13.29 3.85 11.36
C GLN A 210 -13.52 4.81 12.53
N GLY A 211 -13.66 4.30 13.76
CA GLY A 211 -13.83 5.11 14.97
C GLY A 211 -12.64 6.03 15.23
N ALA A 212 -11.43 5.50 15.07
CA ALA A 212 -10.16 6.22 15.19
C ALA A 212 -10.08 7.41 14.21
N LEU A 213 -10.30 7.13 12.92
CA LEU A 213 -10.26 8.15 11.88
C LEU A 213 -11.37 9.21 12.03
N ALA A 214 -12.57 8.81 12.48
CA ALA A 214 -13.72 9.71 12.61
C ALA A 214 -13.66 10.61 13.85
N SER A 215 -13.19 10.10 15.00
CA SER A 215 -13.23 10.83 16.28
C SER A 215 -12.40 12.12 16.25
N ALA A 216 -11.31 12.14 15.47
CA ALA A 216 -10.46 13.30 15.31
C ALA A 216 -10.98 14.35 14.31
N MET A 217 -12.08 14.07 13.60
CA MET A 217 -12.74 15.05 12.73
C MET A 217 -13.79 15.89 13.46
N ALA A 218 -14.13 15.55 14.71
CA ALA A 218 -15.00 16.39 15.52
C ALA A 218 -14.32 17.76 15.68
N PRO A 219 -15.00 18.88 15.34
CA PRO A 219 -14.44 20.21 15.59
C PRO A 219 -14.07 20.25 17.06
N ALA A 220 -12.82 20.59 17.37
CA ALA A 220 -12.36 20.77 18.75
C ALA A 220 -13.42 21.63 19.42
N GLY A 221 -14.21 21.00 20.29
CA GLY A 221 -15.39 21.63 20.85
C GLY A 221 -14.93 22.96 21.39
N VAL A 222 -15.50 24.05 20.90
CA VAL A 222 -15.23 25.38 21.45
C VAL A 222 -15.46 25.20 22.94
N CYS A 223 -14.40 25.21 23.75
CA CYS A 223 -14.52 25.30 25.19
C CYS A 223 -15.22 26.63 25.42
N LEU A 224 -16.55 26.60 25.49
CA LEU A 224 -17.33 27.70 25.99
C LEU A 224 -16.92 27.77 27.46
N ASP A 225 -16.11 28.77 27.80
CA ASP A 225 -15.79 29.08 29.18
C ASP A 225 -17.11 29.11 29.96
N PRO A 226 -17.19 28.42 31.11
CA PRO A 226 -18.39 28.45 31.92
C PRO A 226 -18.70 29.91 32.26
N PRO A 227 -19.97 30.35 32.18
CA PRO A 227 -20.33 31.72 32.49
C PRO A 227 -19.89 32.05 33.92
N ASN A 228 -19.09 33.11 34.07
CA ASN A 228 -18.70 33.66 35.37
C ASN A 228 -19.97 33.87 36.21
N GLN A 229 -20.06 33.18 37.35
CA GLN A 229 -21.05 33.43 38.40
C GLN A 229 -20.48 34.42 39.43
#